data_AF-A0A843GPN9-F1
#
_entry.id   AF-A0A843GPN9-F1
#
_cell.length_a   1.000
_cell.length_b   1.000
_cell.length_c   1.000
_cell.angle_alpha   90.00
_cell.angle_beta   90.00
_cell.angle_gamma   90.00
#
_symmetry.space_group_name_H-M   'P 1'
#
loop_
_entity.id
_entity.type
_entity.pdbx_description
1 polymer ?
#
loop_
_entity_poly.entity_id
_entity_poly.type
_entity_poly.pdbx_seq_one_letter_code
_entity_poly.pdbx_strand_id
1 'polypeptide(L)'
;MVRGTTPTLILKLNTDLDVGNMKQIWVTFKSIMNEVTLSKNDIRVINESDLIISLSQEQTLKFTEGIVSVQVRLLTPDNKAYATKIKTINMSNVLKEGVIM
;
A
#
# COMPACT_ATOMS: atom_id res chain seq x y z
N MET A 1 7.10 -2.42 25.10
CA MET A 1 6.02 -3.26 24.54
C MET A 1 5.23 -2.41 23.56
N VAL A 2 5.32 -2.66 22.26
CA VAL A 2 4.52 -1.95 21.25
C VAL A 2 3.20 -2.72 21.13
N ARG A 3 2.12 -2.11 21.61
CA ARG A 3 0.77 -2.67 21.53
C ARG A 3 0.40 -2.79 20.05
N GLY A 4 -0.02 -3.99 19.63
CA GLY A 4 -0.30 -4.32 18.24
C GLY A 4 -1.32 -3.39 17.60
N THR A 5 -0.83 -2.40 16.87
CA THR A 5 -1.63 -1.60 15.95
C THR A 5 -1.54 -2.26 14.58
N THR A 6 -2.68 -2.51 13.95
CA THR A 6 -2.81 -2.88 12.54
C THR A 6 -2.88 -1.55 11.77
N PRO A 7 -1.75 -0.97 11.32
CA PRO A 7 -1.79 0.34 10.70
C PRO A 7 -2.61 0.27 9.42
N THR A 8 -3.44 1.29 9.23
CA THR A 8 -4.17 1.50 7.98
C THR A 8 -3.49 2.62 7.20
N LEU A 9 -3.09 2.33 5.95
CA LEU A 9 -2.50 3.30 5.04
C LEU A 9 -3.51 3.71 3.98
N ILE A 10 -3.57 5.00 3.69
CA ILE A 10 -4.37 5.55 2.59
C ILE A 10 -3.41 6.02 1.49
N LEU A 11 -3.44 5.37 0.33
CA LEU A 11 -2.71 5.78 -0.86
C LEU A 11 -3.67 6.46 -1.83
N LYS A 12 -3.48 7.78 -2.01
CA LYS A 12 -4.19 8.56 -3.03
C LYS A 12 -3.44 8.48 -4.34
N LEU A 13 -4.00 7.80 -5.33
CA LEU A 13 -3.42 7.74 -6.67
C LEU A 13 -3.86 8.98 -7.44
N ASN A 14 -2.91 9.78 -7.95
CA ASN A 14 -3.27 10.92 -8.80
C ASN A 14 -3.41 10.42 -10.25
N THR A 15 -4.53 9.78 -10.56
CA THR A 15 -4.80 9.16 -11.87
C THR A 15 -6.29 9.26 -12.20
N ASP A 16 -6.61 9.51 -13.47
CA ASP A 16 -7.99 9.47 -14.00
C ASP A 16 -8.48 8.04 -14.28
N LEU A 17 -7.83 7.03 -13.70
CA LEU A 17 -8.19 5.63 -13.90
C LEU A 17 -9.18 5.23 -12.80
N ASP A 18 -10.27 4.56 -13.18
CA ASP A 18 -11.18 3.94 -12.21
C ASP A 18 -10.54 2.69 -11.60
N VAL A 19 -9.87 2.87 -10.47
CA VAL A 19 -9.14 1.80 -9.78
C VAL A 19 -10.08 0.73 -9.23
N GLY A 20 -11.36 1.06 -9.01
CA GLY A 20 -12.39 0.11 -8.58
C GLY A 20 -12.62 -1.03 -9.57
N ASN A 21 -12.55 -0.74 -10.87
CA ASN A 21 -12.75 -1.72 -11.94
C ASN A 21 -11.45 -2.43 -12.41
N MET A 22 -10.37 -2.34 -11.64
CA MET A 22 -9.11 -3.01 -11.99
C MET A 22 -9.22 -4.53 -11.81
N LYS A 23 -8.77 -5.28 -12.81
CA LYS A 23 -8.66 -6.74 -12.75
C LYS A 23 -7.77 -7.18 -11.61
N GLN A 24 -6.63 -6.51 -11.44
CA GLN A 24 -5.70 -6.79 -10.35
C GLN A 24 -4.98 -5.52 -9.89
N ILE A 25 -4.72 -5.45 -8.58
CA ILE A 25 -4.00 -4.36 -7.93
C ILE A 25 -2.92 -5.03 -7.08
N TRP A 26 -1.70 -4.51 -7.20
CA TRP A 26 -0.60 -4.85 -6.31
C TRP A 26 -0.02 -3.60 -5.71
N VAL A 27 0.21 -3.62 -4.40
CA VAL A 27 0.96 -2.58 -3.72
C VAL A 27 2.19 -3.20 -3.12
N THR A 28 3.36 -2.77 -3.58
CA THR A 28 4.64 -3.27 -3.09
C THR A 28 5.31 -2.23 -2.25
N PHE A 29 5.68 -2.64 -1.04
CA PHE A 29 6.50 -1.91 -0.12
C PHE A 29 7.87 -2.58 -0.06
N LYS A 30 8.93 -1.82 -0.31
CA LYS A 30 10.31 -2.30 -0.32
C LYS A 30 11.15 -1.46 0.62
N SER A 31 11.68 -2.10 1.64
CA SER A 31 12.73 -1.57 2.52
C SER A 31 14.09 -2.12 2.08
N ILE A 32 15.16 -1.72 2.78
CA ILE A 32 16.50 -2.26 2.54
C ILE A 32 16.62 -3.76 2.83
N MET A 33 15.83 -4.28 3.78
CA MET A 33 15.91 -5.68 4.24
C MET A 33 14.75 -6.56 3.79
N ASN A 34 13.57 -5.97 3.59
CA ASN A 34 12.32 -6.71 3.36
C ASN A 34 11.52 -6.11 2.21
N GLU A 35 10.79 -6.99 1.49
CA GLU A 35 9.79 -6.62 0.50
C GLU A 35 8.45 -7.27 0.87
N VAL A 36 7.39 -6.47 0.85
CA VAL A 36 6.02 -6.90 1.13
C VAL A 36 5.16 -6.46 -0.04
N THR A 37 4.53 -7.43 -0.71
CA THR A 37 3.56 -7.15 -1.77
C THR A 37 2.17 -7.57 -1.31
N LEU A 38 1.25 -6.62 -1.36
CA LEU A 38 -0.15 -6.80 -1.05
C LEU A 38 -0.95 -6.93 -2.33
N SER A 39 -1.99 -7.72 -2.28
CA SER A 39 -2.87 -8.02 -3.41
C SER A 39 -4.23 -7.36 -3.23
N LYS A 40 -5.06 -7.40 -4.27
CA LYS A 40 -6.43 -6.85 -4.24
C LYS A 40 -7.25 -7.28 -3.02
N ASN A 41 -7.03 -8.48 -2.45
CA ASN A 41 -7.76 -8.93 -1.25
C ASN A 41 -7.41 -8.14 0.02
N ASP A 42 -6.21 -7.57 0.08
CA ASP A 42 -5.70 -6.79 1.21
C ASP A 42 -5.97 -5.27 1.04
N ILE A 43 -6.61 -4.88 -0.07
CA ILE A 43 -6.76 -3.51 -0.51
C ILE A 43 -8.24 -3.20 -0.68
N ARG A 44 -8.74 -2.20 0.03
CA ARG A 44 -10.08 -1.64 -0.15
C ARG A 44 -9.99 -0.39 -1.00
N VAL A 45 -10.74 -0.36 -2.10
CA VAL A 45 -10.91 0.86 -2.91
C VAL A 45 -12.09 1.62 -2.32
N ILE A 46 -11.90 2.88 -1.92
CA ILE A 46 -12.99 3.70 -1.36
C ILE A 46 -13.58 4.66 -2.40
N ASN A 47 -12.72 5.21 -3.26
CA ASN A 47 -13.10 6.08 -4.38
C ASN A 47 -12.40 5.63 -5.65
N GLU A 48 -12.68 6.26 -6.79
CA GLU A 48 -12.08 5.98 -8.10
C GLU A 48 -10.55 5.87 -8.05
N SER A 49 -9.89 6.59 -7.13
CA SER A 49 -8.43 6.70 -7.07
C SER A 49 -7.79 6.41 -5.71
N ASP A 50 -8.58 6.12 -4.67
CA ASP A 50 -8.10 5.99 -3.30
C ASP A 50 -8.04 4.52 -2.85
N LEU A 51 -6.85 4.09 -2.44
CA LEU A 51 -6.60 2.75 -1.92
C LEU A 51 -6.38 2.79 -0.40
N ILE A 52 -7.20 2.06 0.33
CA ILE A 52 -7.01 1.78 1.74
C ILE A 52 -6.39 0.40 1.91
N ILE A 53 -5.29 0.36 2.63
CA ILE A 53 -4.49 -0.82 2.85
C ILE A 53 -4.45 -1.10 4.34
N SER A 54 -4.90 -2.28 4.74
CA SER A 54 -4.79 -2.74 6.12
C SER A 54 -3.66 -3.75 6.22
N LEU A 55 -2.61 -3.42 6.96
CA LEU A 55 -1.49 -4.33 7.16
C LEU A 55 -1.80 -5.29 8.31
N SER A 56 -1.78 -6.60 8.07
CA SER A 56 -1.85 -7.56 9.17
C SER A 56 -0.65 -7.40 10.12
N GLN A 57 -0.77 -7.89 11.36
CA GLN A 57 0.33 -7.84 12.32
C GLN A 57 1.60 -8.52 11.79
N GLU A 58 1.46 -9.65 11.10
CA GLU A 58 2.59 -10.37 10.49
C GLU A 58 3.27 -9.53 9.38
N GLN A 59 2.49 -8.82 8.56
CA GLN A 59 3.06 -7.91 7.56
C GLN A 59 3.70 -6.68 8.21
N THR A 60 3.07 -6.16 9.27
CA THR A 60 3.58 -5.04 10.09
C THR A 60 4.95 -5.38 10.68
N LEU A 61 5.15 -6.61 11.15
CA LEU A 61 6.43 -7.08 11.68
C LEU A 61 7.53 -7.25 10.63
N LYS A 62 7.17 -7.44 9.35
CA LYS A 62 8.14 -7.45 8.25
C LYS A 62 8.63 -6.04 7.90
N PHE A 63 7.89 -5.01 8.31
CA PHE A 63 8.34 -3.64 8.18
C PHE A 63 9.30 -3.30 9.32
N THR A 64 10.49 -2.87 8.95
CA THR A 64 11.40 -2.22 9.89
C THR A 64 11.12 -0.72 9.90
N GLU A 65 11.34 -0.09 11.05
CA GLU A 65 11.38 1.37 11.14
C GLU A 65 12.38 1.93 10.12
N GLY A 66 11.97 2.96 9.37
CA GLY A 66 12.81 3.59 8.38
C GLY A 66 12.13 3.88 7.04
N ILE A 67 12.97 4.11 6.04
CA ILE A 67 12.55 4.53 4.71
C ILE A 67 12.09 3.32 3.90
N VAL A 68 10.85 3.39 3.40
CA VAL A 68 10.23 2.35 2.58
C VAL A 68 9.79 2.95 1.26
N SER A 69 10.16 2.30 0.16
CA SER A 69 9.69 2.62 -1.18
C SER A 69 8.37 1.91 -1.46
N VAL A 70 7.41 2.61 -2.03
CA VAL A 70 6.07 2.14 -2.34
C VAL A 70 5.81 2.32 -3.82
N GLN A 71 5.28 1.26 -4.45
CA GLN A 71 4.79 1.30 -5.81
C GLN A 71 3.45 0.59 -5.91
N VAL A 72 2.52 1.21 -6.64
CA VAL A 72 1.25 0.58 -6.98
C VAL A 72 1.30 0.15 -8.44
N ARG A 73 0.89 -1.09 -8.70
CA ARG A 73 0.78 -1.70 -10.01
C ARG A 73 -0.66 -2.12 -10.23
N LEU A 74 -1.19 -1.83 -11.41
CA LEU A 74 -2.58 -2.03 -11.79
C LEU A 74 -2.62 -2.84 -13.08
N LEU A 75 -3.60 -3.74 -13.18
CA LEU A 75 -3.94 -4.44 -14.41
C LEU A 75 -5.41 -4.18 -14.71
N THR A 76 -5.69 -3.65 -15.90
CA THR A 76 -7.06 -3.42 -16.37
C THR A 76 -7.73 -4.72 -16.84
N PRO A 77 -9.06 -4.77 -16.96
CA PRO A 77 -9.78 -5.90 -17.56
C PRO A 77 -9.30 -6.22 -18.99
N ASP A 78 -8.93 -5.21 -19.75
CA ASP A 78 -8.33 -5.27 -21.09
C ASP A 78 -6.82 -5.66 -21.10
N ASN A 79 -6.28 -6.13 -19.97
CA ASN A 79 -4.90 -6.57 -19.79
C ASN A 79 -3.82 -5.50 -20.04
N LYS A 80 -4.15 -4.21 -19.90
CA LYS A 80 -3.14 -3.15 -19.87
C LYS A 80 -2.57 -3.01 -18.47
N ALA A 81 -1.25 -2.96 -18.38
CA ALA A 81 -0.53 -2.81 -17.13
C ALA A 81 -0.13 -1.34 -16.92
N TYR A 82 -0.40 -0.83 -15.72
CA TYR A 82 0.02 0.50 -15.28
C TYR A 82 0.81 0.38 -13.99
N ALA A 83 1.76 1.30 -13.79
CA ALA A 83 2.50 1.40 -12.56
C ALA A 83 2.68 2.86 -12.17
N THR A 84 2.55 3.15 -10.87
CA THR A 84 2.86 4.49 -10.36
C THR A 84 4.36 4.71 -10.34
N LYS A 85 4.76 5.98 -10.25
CA LYS A 85 6.12 6.32 -9.81
C LYS A 85 6.35 5.72 -8.43
N ILE A 86 7.59 5.30 -8.18
CA ILE A 86 8.00 4.84 -6.86
C ILE A 86 8.04 6.06 -5.95
N LYS A 87 7.30 6.01 -4.86
CA LYS A 87 7.36 7.01 -3.79
C LYS A 87 8.06 6.44 -2.58
N THR A 88 8.65 7.30 -1.79
CA THR A 88 9.36 6.91 -0.58
C THR A 88 8.63 7.50 0.62
N ILE A 89 8.34 6.66 1.62
CA ILE A 89 7.66 7.05 2.86
C ILE A 89 8.50 6.64 4.06
N ASN A 90 8.34 7.37 5.16
CA ASN A 90 8.93 6.98 6.43
C ASN A 90 7.95 6.09 7.20
N MET A 91 8.25 4.79 7.25
CA MET A 91 7.42 3.79 7.91
C MET A 91 7.44 3.93 9.43
N SER A 92 8.44 4.62 10.01
CA SER A 92 8.43 4.94 11.44
C SER A 92 7.23 5.81 11.84
N ASN A 93 6.73 6.68 10.95
CA ASN A 93 5.53 7.48 11.23
C ASN A 93 4.27 6.60 11.15
N VAL A 94 4.23 5.70 10.16
CA VAL A 94 3.12 4.75 9.96
C VAL A 94 2.97 3.79 11.14
N LEU A 95 4.08 3.22 11.61
CA LEU A 95 4.12 2.25 12.71
C LEU A 95 3.88 2.89 14.08
N LYS A 96 4.17 4.19 14.25
CA LYS A 96 3.96 4.91 15.51
C LYS A 96 2.56 5.51 15.65
N GLU A 97 1.94 5.95 14.56
CA GLU A 97 0.66 6.65 14.62
C GLU A 97 -0.58 5.77 14.37
N GLY A 98 -0.46 4.58 13.77
CA GLY A 98 -1.60 3.67 13.55
C GLY A 98 -2.73 4.19 12.65
N VAL A 99 -2.76 5.49 12.36
CA VAL A 99 -3.69 6.23 11.50
C VAL A 99 -2.89 7.40 10.95
N ILE A 100 -2.57 7.40 9.65
CA ILE A 100 -2.15 8.63 8.97
C ILE A 100 -3.41 9.17 8.30
N MET A 101 -3.94 10.25 8.86
CA MET A 101 -5.08 11.02 8.34
C MET A 101 -4.64 12.07 7.33
#